data_AF-A0A939WIK7-F1
#
_entry.id   AF-A0A939WIK7-F1
#
_cell.length_a   1.000
_cell.length_b   1.000
_cell.length_c   1.000
_cell.angle_alpha   90.00
_cell.angle_beta   90.00
_cell.angle_gamma   90.00
#
_symmetry.space_group_name_H-M   'P 1'
#
loop_
_entity.id
_entity.type
_entity.pdbx_description
1 polymer ?
#
loop_
_entity_poly.entity_id
_entity_poly.type
_entity_poly.pdbx_seq_one_letter_code
_entity_poly.pdbx_strand_id
1 'polypeptide(L)' 'MIKPTYKTDSVIRQEGMSILLDKLGMVDAERFIALIIREPFDYTKWRENLFDDVDIEELAKKANTYSASLN' A
#
# COMPACT_ATOMS: atom_id res chain seq x y z
N MET A 1 -1.87 12.58 23.18
CA MET A 1 -2.24 11.17 22.97
C MET A 1 -2.87 11.06 21.59
N ILE A 2 -2.12 10.60 20.58
CA ILE A 2 -2.64 10.41 19.22
C ILE A 2 -3.43 9.10 19.22
N LYS A 3 -4.75 9.15 19.01
CA LYS A 3 -5.55 7.93 18.83
C LYS A 3 -5.33 7.42 17.40
N PRO A 4 -4.84 6.19 17.19
CA PRO A 4 -4.87 5.59 15.87
C PRO A 4 -6.34 5.46 15.44
N THR A 5 -6.69 6.09 14.32
CA THR A 5 -8.04 6.01 13.77
C THR A 5 -8.05 4.83 12.81
N TYR A 6 -8.44 3.65 13.30
CA TYR A 6 -8.60 2.50 12.43
C TYR A 6 -9.88 2.65 11.61
N LYS A 7 -9.76 2.54 10.28
CA LYS A 7 -10.91 2.51 9.38
C LYS A 7 -11.59 1.15 9.51
N THR A 8 -12.92 1.14 9.39
CA THR A 8 -13.66 -0.12 9.33
C THR A 8 -13.37 -0.83 8.01
N ASP A 9 -13.52 -2.15 7.98
CA ASP A 9 -13.30 -2.94 6.76
C ASP A 9 -14.13 -2.43 5.57
N SER A 10 -15.34 -1.94 5.83
CA SER A 10 -16.20 -1.37 4.78
C SER A 10 -15.61 -0.10 4.19
N VAL A 11 -15.08 0.79 5.03
CA VAL A 11 -14.44 2.03 4.59
C VAL A 11 -13.18 1.70 3.79
N ILE A 12 -12.35 0.77 4.27
CA ILE A 12 -11.14 0.33 3.57
C ILE A 12 -11.48 -0.24 2.19
N ARG A 13 -12.51 -1.09 2.10
CA ARG A 13 -12.95 -1.67 0.81
C ARG A 13 -13.46 -0.61 -0.16
N GLN A 14 -14.25 0.34 0.32
CA GLN A 14 -14.81 1.39 -0.53
C GLN A 14 -13.73 2.31 -1.08
N GLU A 15 -12.80 2.74 -0.23
CA GLU A 15 -11.65 3.56 -0.66
C GLU A 15 -10.74 2.79 -1.62
N GLY A 16 -10.45 1.52 -1.32
CA GLY A 16 -9.64 0.66 -2.18
C GLY A 16 -10.25 0.50 -3.57
N MET A 17 -11.57 0.31 -3.66
CA MET A 17 -12.25 0.22 -4.96
C MET A 17 -12.19 1.52 -5.74
N SER A 18 -12.38 2.67 -5.08
CA SER A 18 -12.23 3.98 -5.73
C SER A 18 -10.83 4.16 -6.32
N ILE A 19 -9.80 3.83 -5.55
CA ILE A 19 -8.40 3.95 -5.99
C ILE A 19 -8.12 3.04 -7.20
N LEU A 20 -8.63 1.80 -7.18
CA LEU A 20 -8.46 0.88 -8.31
C LEU A 20 -9.12 1.43 -9.57
N LEU A 21 -10.37 1.91 -9.46
CA LEU A 21 -11.09 2.50 -10.59
C LEU A 21 -10.39 3.76 -11.13
N ASP A 22 -9.90 4.63 -10.25
CA ASP A 22 -9.23 5.88 -10.63
C ASP A 22 -7.88 5.64 -11.33
N LYS A 23 -7.18 4.55 -10.96
CA LYS A 23 -5.83 4.25 -11.48
C LYS A 23 -5.80 3.31 -12.66
N LEU A 24 -6.72 2.33 -12.70
CA LEU A 24 -6.74 1.30 -13.73
C LEU A 24 -7.90 1.50 -14.73
N GLY A 25 -8.94 2.25 -14.35
CA GLY A 25 -10.20 2.26 -15.08
C GLY A 25 -11.04 1.02 -14.81
N MET A 26 -12.29 1.04 -15.27
CA MET A 26 -13.30 0.05 -14.91
C MET A 26 -12.91 -1.39 -15.30
N VAL A 27 -12.50 -1.60 -16.55
CA VAL A 27 -12.23 -2.95 -17.09
C VAL A 27 -11.03 -3.60 -16.40
N ASP A 28 -9.93 -2.86 -16.25
CA ASP A 28 -8.71 -3.41 -15.65
C ASP A 28 -8.85 -3.56 -14.13
N ALA A 29 -9.61 -2.70 -13.46
CA ALA A 29 -9.94 -2.88 -12.05
C ALA A 29 -10.75 -4.16 -11.80
N GLU A 30 -11.78 -4.44 -12.62
CA GLU A 30 -12.56 -5.68 -12.52
C GLU A 30 -11.68 -6.91 -12.76
N ARG A 31 -10.81 -6.85 -13.79
CA ARG A 31 -9.86 -7.93 -14.07
C ARG A 31 -8.88 -8.15 -12.93
N PHE A 32 -8.37 -7.08 -12.32
CA PHE A 32 -7.49 -7.15 -11.15
C PHE A 32 -8.17 -7.88 -9.98
N ILE A 33 -9.40 -7.50 -9.64
CA ILE A 33 -10.16 -8.17 -8.57
C ILE A 33 -10.36 -9.65 -8.89
N ALA A 34 -10.69 -9.98 -10.15
CA ALA A 34 -10.84 -11.38 -10.57
C ALA A 34 -9.52 -12.17 -10.42
N LEU A 35 -8.36 -11.59 -10.73
CA LEU A 35 -7.06 -12.23 -10.54
C LEU A 35 -6.75 -12.47 -9.06
N ILE A 36 -6.98 -11.47 -8.21
CA ILE A 36 -6.75 -11.58 -6.75
C ILE A 36 -7.65 -12.65 -6.11
N ILE A 37 -8.88 -12.84 -6.61
CA ILE A 37 -9.79 -13.88 -6.11
C ILE A 37 -9.38 -15.29 -6.59
N ARG A 38 -8.91 -15.40 -7.84
CA ARG A 38 -8.64 -16.69 -8.48
C ARG A 38 -7.27 -17.27 -8.11
N GLU A 39 -6.29 -16.42 -7.87
CA GLU A 39 -4.92 -16.83 -7.57
C GLU A 39 -4.51 -16.28 -6.20
N PRO A 40 -3.92 -17.10 -5.32
CA PRO A 40 -3.37 -16.60 -4.07
C PRO A 40 -2.21 -15.66 -4.38
N PHE A 41 -2.42 -14.36 -4.19
CA PHE A 41 -1.35 -13.36 -4.30
C PHE A 41 -0.43 -13.46 -3.08
N ASP A 42 0.81 -13.85 -3.31
CA ASP A 42 1.83 -13.95 -2.27
C ASP A 42 2.39 -12.55 -1.95
N TYR A 43 1.75 -11.88 -0.99
CA TYR A 43 2.18 -10.57 -0.51
C TYR A 43 3.60 -10.59 0.05
N THR A 44 4.05 -11.71 0.62
CA THR A 44 5.41 -11.82 1.18
C THR A 44 6.42 -11.72 0.05
N LYS A 45 6.24 -12.51 -1.01
CA LYS A 45 7.11 -12.48 -2.19
C LYS A 45 7.08 -11.14 -2.92
N TRP A 46 5.91 -10.53 -3.06
CA TRP A 46 5.82 -9.20 -3.68
C TRP A 46 6.57 -8.13 -2.89
N ARG A 47 6.51 -8.21 -1.55
CA ARG A 47 7.15 -7.24 -0.66
C ARG A 47 8.68 -7.39 -0.59
N GLU A 48 9.22 -8.59 -0.81
CA GLU A 48 10.65 -8.87 -0.70
C GLU A 48 11.50 -7.86 -1.47
N ASN A 49 11.07 -7.49 -2.67
CA ASN A 49 11.84 -6.62 -3.57
C ASN A 49 11.36 -5.16 -3.55
N LEU A 50 10.47 -4.79 -2.62
CA LEU A 50 9.83 -3.46 -2.60
C LEU A 50 10.83 -2.31 -2.44
N PHE A 51 12.01 -2.59 -1.86
CA PHE A 51 13.06 -1.63 -1.59
C PHE A 51 14.37 -1.94 -2.32
N ASP A 52 14.37 -2.87 -3.27
CA ASP A 52 15.59 -3.28 -3.97
C ASP A 52 16.23 -2.11 -4.74
N ASP A 53 15.40 -1.19 -5.24
CA ASP A 53 15.84 0.03 -5.92
C ASP A 53 16.08 1.22 -4.97
N VAL A 54 15.96 1.00 -3.65
CA VAL A 54 16.12 2.05 -2.63
C VAL A 54 17.43 1.84 -1.90
N ASP A 55 18.34 2.81 -2.00
CA ASP A 55 19.54 2.81 -1.18
C ASP A 55 19.17 2.86 0.31
N ILE A 56 19.59 1.84 1.04
CA ILE A 56 19.26 1.63 2.45
C ILE A 56 19.80 2.77 3.33
N GLU A 57 20.94 3.35 2.96
CA GLU A 57 21.55 4.46 3.69
C GLU A 57 20.74 5.75 3.51
N GLU A 58 20.31 6.03 2.28
CA GLU A 58 19.42 7.15 1.99
C GLU A 58 18.06 7.01 2.67
N LEU A 59 17.49 5.80 2.68
CA LEU A 59 16.24 5.50 3.39
C LEU A 59 16.37 5.74 4.89
N ALA A 60 17.44 5.22 5.51
CA ALA A 60 17.71 5.42 6.92
C ALA A 60 17.89 6.90 7.28
N LYS A 61 18.60 7.65 6.43
CA LYS A 61 18.78 9.10 6.59
C LYS A 61 17.44 9.84 6.55
N LYS A 62 16.59 9.55 5.55
CA LYS A 62 15.24 10.14 5.43
C LYS A 62 14.36 9.82 6.65
N ALA A 63 14.40 8.57 7.13
CA ALA A 63 13.65 8.15 8.31
C ALA A 63 14.12 8.90 9.57
N ASN A 64 15.43 9.03 9.78
CA ASN A 64 16.00 9.77 10.90
C ASN A 64 15.66 11.26 10.84
N THR A 65 15.75 11.89 9.66
CA THR A 65 15.35 13.30 9.49
C THR A 65 13.87 13.50 9.81
N TYR A 66 12.99 12.62 9.32
CA TYR A 66 11.56 12.69 9.62
C TYR A 66 11.30 12.53 11.13
N SER A 67 11.91 11.53 11.78
CA SER A 67 11.78 11.32 13.23
C SER A 67 12.27 12.52 14.05
N ALA A 68 13.33 13.19 13.63
CA ALA A 68 13.83 14.39 14.29
C ALA A 68 12.87 15.59 14.16
N SER A 69 12.15 15.69 13.04
CA SER A 69 11.19 16.77 12.77
C SER A 69 9.86 16.65 13.54
N LEU A 70 9.62 15.51 14.19
CA LEU A 70 8.42 15.25 15.01
C LEU A 70 8.61 15.63 16.49
N ASN A 71 9.81 16.07 16.89
CA ASN A 71 10.11 16.64 18.20
C ASN A 71 10.10 18.17 18.15
#